data_AF-A0A9P0P8A4-F1
#
_entry.id   AF-A0A9P0P8A4-F1
#
_cell.length_a   1.000
_cell.length_b   1.000
_cell.length_c   1.000
_cell.angle_alpha   90.00
_cell.angle_beta   90.00
_cell.angle_gamma   90.00
#
_symmetry.space_group_name_H-M   'P 1'
#
loop_
_entity.id
_entity.type
_entity.pdbx_description
1 polymer ?
#
loop_
_entity_poly.entity_id
_entity_poly.type
_entity_poly.pdbx_seq_one_letter_code
_entity_poly.pdbx_strand_id
1 'polypeptide(L)' 'MSGLTYISKERPPEPIVALAVYLLKNRSTFETGTENASPNIDSEFESNFDSNIEKE' A
#
# COMPACT_ATOMS: atom_id res chain seq x y z
N MET A 1 10.45 -2.16 -10.20
CA MET A 1 10.03 -3.24 -9.26
C MET A 1 9.72 -2.58 -7.93
N SER A 2 8.50 -2.68 -7.40
CA SER A 2 8.14 -2.01 -6.15
C SER A 2 8.69 -2.76 -4.93
N GLY A 3 8.95 -2.04 -3.82
CA GLY A 3 9.49 -2.64 -2.60
C GLY A 3 8.65 -3.79 -2.06
N LEU A 4 7.33 -3.70 -2.21
CA LEU A 4 6.40 -4.77 -1.82
C LEU A 4 6.62 -6.05 -2.64
N THR A 5 6.85 -5.95 -3.96
CA THR A 5 7.15 -7.12 -4.79
C THR A 5 8.48 -7.76 -4.43
N TYR A 6 9.48 -6.97 -4.03
CA TYR A 6 10.78 -7.48 -3.59
C TYR A 6 10.66 -8.30 -2.29
N ILE A 7 9.96 -7.75 -1.29
CA ILE A 7 9.80 -8.39 0.02
C ILE A 7 8.93 -9.66 -0.08
N SER A 8 7.88 -9.63 -0.89
CA SER A 8 7.02 -10.80 -1.10
C SER A 8 7.76 -11.97 -1.77
N LYS A 9 8.83 -11.69 -2.54
CA LYS A 9 9.67 -12.72 -3.16
C LYS A 9 10.71 -13.29 -2.19
N GLU A 10 11.38 -12.43 -1.43
CA GLU A 10 12.45 -12.84 -0.50
C GLU A 10 11.92 -13.47 0.79
N ARG A 11 10.68 -13.13 1.19
CA ARG A 11 10.05 -13.55 2.47
C ARG A 11 11.01 -13.47 3.66
N PRO A 12 11.61 -12.28 3.92
CA PRO A 12 12.50 -12.10 5.05
C PRO A 12 11.75 -12.37 6.37
N PRO A 13 12.45 -12.83 7.42
CA PRO A 13 11.84 -13.15 8.72
C PRO A 13 11.15 -11.94 9.35
N GLU A 14 11.66 -10.73 9.09
CA GLU A 14 11.12 -9.46 9.57
C GLU A 14 10.68 -8.57 8.39
N PRO A 15 9.49 -8.80 7.80
CA PRO A 15 9.06 -8.10 6.58
C PRO A 15 8.87 -6.60 6.78
N ILE A 16 8.44 -6.18 7.97
CA ILE A 16 8.24 -4.76 8.31
C ILE A 16 9.60 -4.03 8.33
N VAL A 17 10.60 -4.61 9.00
CA VAL A 17 11.94 -4.04 9.08
C VAL A 17 12.60 -4.01 7.71
N ALA A 18 12.48 -5.09 6.93
CA ALA A 18 13.00 -5.16 5.56
C ALA A 18 12.38 -4.08 4.66
N LEU A 19 11.08 -3.79 4.83
CA LEU A 19 10.40 -2.72 4.11
C LEU A 19 10.94 -1.34 4.50
N ALA A 20 11.07 -1.06 5.79
CA ALA A 20 11.60 0.21 6.26
C ALA A 20 13.01 0.45 5.72
N VAL A 21 13.88 -0.55 5.79
CA VAL A 21 15.24 -0.49 5.22
C VAL A 21 15.20 -0.28 3.71
N TYR A 22 14.32 -0.98 2.99
CA TYR A 22 14.18 -0.82 1.55
C TYR A 22 13.74 0.61 1.18
N LEU A 23 12.74 1.17 1.88
CA LEU A 23 12.25 2.52 1.64
C LEU A 23 13.33 3.57 1.94
N LEU A 24 14.09 3.42 3.03
CA LEU A 24 15.20 4.31 3.36
C LEU A 24 16.30 4.28 2.30
N LYS A 25 16.67 3.07 1.82
CA LYS A 25 17.68 2.90 0.76
C LYS A 25 17.26 3.50 -0.57
N ASN A 26 15.96 3.52 -0.86
CA ASN A 26 15.40 3.99 -2.13
C ASN A 26 14.72 5.36 -1.98
N ARG A 27 15.03 6.10 -0.91
CA ARG A 27 14.37 7.37 -0.56
C ARG A 27 14.34 8.38 -1.71
N SER A 28 15.46 8.53 -2.42
CA SER A 28 15.58 9.43 -3.58
C SER A 28 14.62 9.10 -4.72
N THR A 29 14.20 7.83 -4.84
CA THR A 29 13.26 7.38 -5.88
C THR A 29 11.83 7.83 -5.57
N PHE A 30 11.49 7.99 -4.30
CA PHE A 30 10.12 8.28 -3.83
C PHE A 30 9.88 9.74 -3.44
N GLU A 31 10.94 10.51 -3.15
CA GLU A 31 10.83 11.94 -2.83
C GLU A 31 10.33 12.78 -4.02
N THR A 32 10.56 12.33 -5.26
CA THR A 32 10.23 13.07 -6.49
C THR A 32 8.76 12.96 -6.96
N GLY A 33 7.84 12.40 -6.16
CA GLY A 33 6.50 12.03 -6.63
C GLY A 33 5.32 12.58 -5.83
N THR A 34 5.53 13.47 -4.85
CA THR A 34 4.45 13.92 -3.94
C THR A 34 3.42 14.85 -4.57
N GLU A 35 3.62 15.31 -5.81
CA GLU A 35 2.69 16.20 -6.51
C GLU A 35 1.40 15.51 -6.99
N ASN A 36 1.34 14.17 -6.98
CA ASN A 36 0.14 13.40 -7.36
C ASN A 36 -0.31 12.35 -6.34
N ALA A 37 0.32 12.28 -5.15
CA ALA A 37 -0.04 11.33 -4.11
C ALA A 37 -1.20 11.88 -3.24
N SER A 38 -2.36 12.13 -3.86
CA SER A 38 -3.60 12.25 -3.08
C SER A 38 -4.06 10.82 -2.73
N PRO A 39 -4.19 10.44 -1.45
CA PRO A 39 -4.86 9.20 -1.13
C PRO A 39 -6.32 9.36 -1.56
N ASN A 40 -6.72 8.76 -2.68
CA ASN A 40 -8.13 8.51 -2.95
C ASN A 40 -8.60 7.38 -2.01
N ILE A 41 -8.60 7.66 -0.72
CA ILE A 41 -9.41 6.96 0.27
C ILE A 41 -10.63 7.86 0.36
N ASP A 42 -11.66 7.55 -0.42
CA ASP A 42 -13.07 7.91 -0.19
C ASP A 42 -13.83 7.84 -1.52
N SER A 43 -14.37 6.66 -1.86
CA SER A 43 -15.60 6.53 -2.68
C SER A 43 -16.06 5.08 -2.88
N GLU A 44 -15.16 4.08 -2.82
CA GLU A 44 -15.51 2.71 -3.23
C GLU A 44 -15.86 1.75 -2.07
N PHE A 45 -15.64 2.16 -0.81
CA PHE A 45 -15.90 1.31 0.36
C PHE A 45 -17.33 1.43 0.90
N GLU A 46 -17.99 2.59 0.81
CA GLU A 46 -19.33 2.78 1.39
C GLU A 46 -20.47 2.17 0.55
N SER A 47 -20.33 2.05 -0.78
CA SER A 47 -21.44 1.59 -1.63
C SER A 47 -21.80 0.10 -1.46
N ASN A 48 -20.94 -0.70 -0.82
CA ASN A 48 -21.13 -2.14 -0.71
C ASN A 48 -21.75 -2.58 0.63
N PHE A 49 -21.85 -1.69 1.63
CA PHE A 49 -22.36 -2.05 2.95
C PHE A 49 -23.89 -2.14 3.00
N ASP A 50 -24.60 -1.22 2.33
CA ASP A 50 -26.07 -1.16 2.36
C ASP A 50 -26.76 -2.30 1.57
N SER A 51 -26.06 -2.94 0.63
CA SER A 51 -26.67 -3.92 -0.27
C SER A 51 -27.02 -5.29 0.37
N ASN A 52 -26.57 -5.56 1.61
CA ASN A 52 -26.70 -6.88 2.24
C ASN A 52 -27.74 -6.97 3.36
N ILE A 53 -28.52 -5.92 3.65
CA ILE A 53 -29.46 -5.91 4.79
C ILE A 53 -30.91 -6.29 4.41
N GLU A 54 -31.28 -6.34 3.13
CA GLU A 54 -32.68 -6.54 2.70
C GLU A 54 -33.09 -7.95 2.24
N LYS A 55 -32.38 -9.03 2.61
CA LYS A 55 -32.88 -10.40 2.31
C LYS A 55 -32.59 -11.43 3.40
N GLU A 56 -33.41 -11.44 4.45
CA GLU A 56 -33.96 -12.67 5.06
C GLU A 56 -35.24 -12.39 5.85
#